data_AF-A0A2V7VZD4-F1
#
_entry.id   AF-A0A2V7VZD4-F1
#
_cell.length_a   1.000
_cell.length_b   1.000
_cell.length_c   1.000
_cell.angle_alpha   90.00
_cell.angle_beta   90.00
_cell.angle_gamma   90.00
#
_symmetry.space_group_name_H-M   'P 1'
#
loop_
_entity.id
_entity.type
_entity.pdbx_description
1 polymer ?
#
loop_
_entity_poly.entity_id
_entity_poly.type
_entity_poly.pdbx_seq_one_letter_code
_entity_poly.pdbx_strand_id
1 'polypeptide(L)'
;MNQSRRLFVLVVSLAIALFGAANAYSQCTTAFAAQPSPPGTDDVYIDDSLPSGASVSSGSLNWDTGQYATGSQSFYLSGSGTQTVEISDLSQFHKFGSGKAIFYALIDECSTTSEIKVTYESTSRKAAVYWGSNSVGADPGIIQFSRGSLPSGGVWTRFEVPISSPLALRGHTVVRLKFQIYGGHVWFDHVGTDGVGCTPTTASTPSIPGGGTVWVDDSVPSGATMVAGDPYTSQAASGSLSFAYPYFGQTATGVVRVNDLTQATSSGDKLFLYVMPTSCETLKELKITWYSGTNFSTSGCIWYGSTTPAPSLGGESSCTFISSTVPTADTWTRIEIPAATVGLDGATITAFRVENIGSQVWVDYVGNTP
;
A
#
# COMPACT_ATOMS: atom_id res chain seq x y z
N MET A 1 -70.60 75.39 43.78
CA MET A 1 -71.56 74.73 44.67
C MET A 1 -71.40 73.23 44.56
N ASN A 2 -70.96 72.60 45.65
CA ASN A 2 -71.21 71.25 46.16
C ASN A 2 -71.30 70.02 45.23
N GLN A 3 -70.42 69.04 45.54
CA GLN A 3 -70.66 67.59 45.77
C GLN A 3 -71.35 66.78 44.64
N SER A 4 -70.94 65.55 44.29
CA SER A 4 -70.61 64.43 45.18
C SER A 4 -70.03 63.22 44.42
N ARG A 5 -68.97 62.62 45.02
CA ARG A 5 -68.66 61.19 45.24
C ARG A 5 -69.04 60.15 44.16
N ARG A 6 -68.04 59.55 43.49
CA ARG A 6 -67.40 58.24 43.80
C ARG A 6 -68.31 57.01 43.67
N LEU A 7 -68.10 56.22 42.61
CA LEU A 7 -67.87 54.78 42.74
C LEU A 7 -66.97 54.32 41.58
N PHE A 8 -65.71 54.02 41.92
CA PHE A 8 -64.67 53.53 41.01
C PHE A 8 -64.64 52.00 41.17
N VAL A 9 -65.00 51.25 40.13
CA VAL A 9 -64.75 49.81 40.07
C VAL A 9 -63.34 49.65 39.51
N LEU A 10 -62.41 49.22 40.36
CA LEU A 10 -61.04 48.91 39.99
C LEU A 10 -61.00 47.50 39.39
N VAL A 11 -61.03 47.38 38.06
CA VAL A 11 -60.56 46.15 37.39
C VAL A 11 -59.08 46.36 37.10
N VAL A 12 -58.23 45.70 37.88
CA VAL A 12 -56.80 45.63 37.63
C VAL A 12 -56.60 44.70 36.42
N SER A 13 -56.41 45.29 35.24
CA SER A 13 -55.84 44.57 34.09
C SER A 13 -54.34 44.45 34.31
N LEU A 14 -53.90 43.25 34.70
CA LEU A 14 -52.49 42.87 34.70
C LEU A 14 -52.03 42.74 33.24
N ALA A 15 -51.38 43.77 32.71
CA ALA A 15 -50.66 43.67 31.44
C ALA A 15 -49.33 42.92 31.69
N ILE A 16 -49.33 41.61 31.44
CA ILE A 16 -48.09 40.85 31.30
C ILE A 16 -47.50 41.23 29.94
N ALA A 17 -46.48 42.09 29.94
CA ALA A 17 -45.60 42.24 28.80
C ALA A 17 -44.75 40.96 28.69
N LEU A 18 -45.23 39.99 27.91
CA LEU A 18 -44.42 38.89 27.40
C LEU A 18 -43.40 39.47 26.44
N PHE A 19 -42.23 39.86 26.96
CA PHE A 19 -41.03 39.92 26.14
C PHE A 19 -40.71 38.49 25.70
N GLY A 20 -41.17 38.13 24.51
CA GLY A 20 -40.71 36.93 23.82
C GLY A 20 -39.23 37.11 23.53
N ALA A 21 -38.37 36.56 24.39
CA ALA A 21 -37.01 36.23 23.98
C ALA A 21 -37.17 35.15 22.91
N ALA A 22 -37.08 35.55 21.64
CA ALA A 22 -36.82 34.59 20.58
C ALA A 22 -35.48 33.95 20.94
N ASN A 23 -35.51 32.70 21.41
CA ASN A 23 -34.34 31.85 21.39
C ASN A 23 -33.93 31.73 19.92
N ALA A 24 -32.99 32.57 19.50
CA ALA A 24 -32.25 32.35 18.27
C ALA A 24 -31.51 31.04 18.48
N TYR A 25 -32.07 29.93 17.97
CA TYR A 25 -31.29 28.72 17.74
C TYR A 25 -30.12 29.14 16.86
N SER A 26 -28.92 29.24 17.43
CA SER A 26 -27.71 29.43 16.64
C SER A 26 -27.60 28.22 15.73
N GLN A 27 -27.93 28.40 14.45
CA GLN A 27 -27.63 27.41 13.43
C GLN A 27 -26.12 27.18 13.48
N CYS A 28 -25.70 25.92 13.52
CA CYS A 28 -24.28 25.62 13.42
C CYS A 28 -23.83 26.07 12.03
N THR A 29 -22.83 26.94 11.98
CA THR A 29 -22.27 27.46 10.73
C THR A 29 -20.85 26.98 10.60
N THR A 30 -20.54 26.26 9.52
CA THR A 30 -19.19 25.82 9.21
C THR A 30 -18.38 27.00 8.70
N ALA A 31 -17.41 27.47 9.50
CA ALA A 31 -16.50 28.53 9.08
C ALA A 31 -15.50 28.01 8.02
N PHE A 32 -14.95 28.91 7.21
CA PHE A 32 -13.83 28.58 6.32
C PHE A 32 -12.65 28.07 7.17
N ALA A 33 -12.24 26.83 6.96
CA ALA A 33 -11.16 26.24 7.75
C ALA A 33 -9.81 26.83 7.35
N ALA A 34 -8.92 27.02 8.32
CA ALA A 34 -7.55 27.45 8.02
C ALA A 34 -6.86 26.42 7.12
N GLN A 35 -6.23 26.91 6.04
CA GLN A 35 -5.51 26.05 5.11
C GLN A 35 -4.27 25.43 5.79
N PRO A 36 -4.00 24.13 5.59
CA PRO A 36 -2.77 23.51 6.04
C PRO A 36 -1.57 23.97 5.19
N SER A 37 -0.36 23.58 5.60
CA SER A 37 0.86 23.70 4.80
C SER A 37 1.39 22.30 4.46
N PRO A 38 0.91 21.68 3.36
CA PRO A 38 1.38 20.35 2.96
C PRO A 38 2.89 20.33 2.67
N PRO A 39 3.56 19.18 2.85
CA PRO A 39 4.96 19.02 2.42
C PRO A 39 5.14 19.29 0.93
N GLY A 40 6.18 20.05 0.56
CA GLY A 40 6.50 20.33 -0.86
C GLY A 40 7.00 19.12 -1.65
N THR A 41 7.14 17.96 -1.01
CA THR A 41 7.43 16.68 -1.69
C THR A 41 6.17 16.00 -2.20
N ASP A 42 4.98 16.35 -1.70
CA ASP A 42 3.74 15.66 -2.07
C ASP A 42 3.52 15.77 -3.60
N ASP A 43 3.24 14.64 -4.25
CA ASP A 43 2.92 14.56 -5.68
C ASP A 43 1.41 14.39 -5.82
N VAL A 44 0.73 15.47 -6.22
CA VAL A 44 -0.72 15.65 -6.09
C VAL A 44 -1.40 15.43 -7.44
N TYR A 45 -2.48 14.65 -7.44
CA TYR A 45 -3.20 14.30 -8.67
C TYR A 45 -4.64 14.81 -8.70
N ILE A 46 -5.29 14.97 -7.54
CA ILE A 46 -6.63 15.60 -7.44
C ILE A 46 -6.52 16.77 -6.48
N ASP A 47 -6.53 17.96 -7.05
CA ASP A 47 -6.52 19.29 -6.41
C ASP A 47 -7.12 20.25 -7.43
N ASP A 48 -8.19 20.95 -7.07
CA ASP A 48 -9.02 21.79 -7.96
C ASP A 48 -9.67 21.11 -9.19
N SER A 49 -9.27 19.90 -9.57
CA SER A 49 -9.80 19.18 -10.73
C SER A 49 -9.45 17.70 -10.69
N LEU A 50 -10.07 16.90 -11.57
CA LEU A 50 -9.61 15.54 -11.83
C LEU A 50 -8.41 15.55 -12.78
N PRO A 51 -7.45 14.61 -12.63
CA PRO A 51 -6.32 14.51 -13.53
C PRO A 51 -6.78 14.16 -14.95
N SER A 52 -6.01 14.57 -15.97
CA SER A 52 -6.40 14.36 -17.37
C SER A 52 -6.66 12.89 -17.70
N GLY A 53 -7.83 12.59 -18.25
CA GLY A 53 -8.26 11.24 -18.61
C GLY A 53 -9.05 10.52 -17.52
N ALA A 54 -9.03 11.01 -16.27
CA ALA A 54 -9.85 10.44 -15.20
C ALA A 54 -11.32 10.83 -15.35
N SER A 55 -12.21 9.96 -14.89
CA SER A 55 -13.66 10.17 -14.96
C SER A 55 -14.35 9.64 -13.70
N VAL A 56 -15.53 10.16 -13.39
CA VAL A 56 -16.38 9.62 -12.32
C VAL A 56 -17.11 8.38 -12.87
N SER A 57 -16.78 7.19 -12.37
CA SER A 57 -17.42 5.94 -12.80
C SER A 57 -18.67 5.59 -11.98
N SER A 58 -18.78 6.12 -10.76
CA SER A 58 -19.94 5.90 -9.88
C SER A 58 -20.06 7.01 -8.84
N GLY A 59 -21.28 7.25 -8.37
CA GLY A 59 -21.56 8.30 -7.39
C GLY A 59 -21.57 9.70 -7.99
N SER A 60 -21.28 10.72 -7.17
CA SER A 60 -21.26 12.12 -7.61
C SER A 60 -20.06 12.85 -7.02
N LEU A 61 -19.33 13.56 -7.88
CA LEU A 61 -18.23 14.44 -7.51
C LEU A 61 -18.73 15.89 -7.56
N ASN A 62 -18.80 16.56 -6.42
CA ASN A 62 -19.21 17.95 -6.33
C ASN A 62 -18.03 18.78 -5.83
N TRP A 63 -17.70 19.85 -6.55
CA TRP A 63 -16.65 20.80 -6.16
C TRP A 63 -17.24 21.94 -5.34
N ASP A 64 -16.48 22.41 -4.35
CA ASP A 64 -16.84 23.50 -3.46
C ASP A 64 -15.68 24.50 -3.33
N THR A 65 -15.92 25.75 -3.71
CA THR A 65 -14.96 26.87 -3.56
C THR A 65 -14.99 27.48 -2.17
N GLY A 66 -15.95 27.09 -1.33
CA GLY A 66 -16.14 27.56 0.04
C GLY A 66 -15.29 26.84 1.08
N GLN A 67 -14.61 25.75 0.71
CA GLN A 67 -13.64 25.04 1.55
C GLN A 67 -12.57 24.43 0.64
N TYR A 68 -11.31 24.58 1.01
CA TYR A 68 -10.19 23.93 0.32
C TYR A 68 -8.95 23.90 1.23
N ALA A 69 -8.16 22.84 1.13
CA ALA A 69 -6.89 22.71 1.82
C ALA A 69 -5.79 23.44 1.02
N THR A 70 -5.77 23.21 -0.30
CA THR A 70 -4.86 23.83 -1.26
C THR A 70 -5.65 24.44 -2.41
N GLY A 71 -4.99 25.21 -3.28
CA GLY A 71 -5.66 25.73 -4.46
C GLY A 71 -6.84 26.66 -4.16
N SER A 72 -7.99 26.35 -4.76
CA SER A 72 -9.19 27.20 -4.83
C SER A 72 -10.53 26.48 -4.61
N GLN A 73 -10.55 25.14 -4.68
CA GLN A 73 -11.73 24.33 -4.42
C GLN A 73 -11.35 22.90 -4.02
N SER A 74 -12.20 22.29 -3.21
CA SER A 74 -12.13 20.86 -2.84
C SER A 74 -13.36 20.12 -3.34
N PHE A 75 -13.34 18.79 -3.34
CA PHE A 75 -14.56 18.02 -3.58
C PHE A 75 -15.16 17.52 -2.26
N TYR A 76 -16.47 17.27 -2.22
CA TYR A 76 -17.12 16.82 -1.00
C TYR A 76 -18.09 15.66 -1.21
N LEU A 77 -18.34 14.94 -0.11
CA LEU A 77 -19.42 13.99 0.03
C LEU A 77 -20.33 14.43 1.17
N SER A 78 -21.65 14.39 0.96
CA SER A 78 -22.63 14.81 1.97
C SER A 78 -23.93 14.00 1.87
N GLY A 79 -24.49 13.58 3.00
CA GLY A 79 -25.81 12.94 3.03
C GLY A 79 -26.01 12.01 4.21
N SER A 80 -27.20 11.43 4.32
CA SER A 80 -27.50 10.39 5.31
C SER A 80 -27.06 9.02 4.80
N GLY A 81 -26.33 8.25 5.62
CA GLY A 81 -25.84 6.91 5.25
C GLY A 81 -24.65 6.95 4.29
N THR A 82 -24.42 5.87 3.54
CA THR A 82 -23.24 5.76 2.67
C THR A 82 -23.33 6.72 1.49
N GLN A 83 -22.38 7.65 1.43
CA GLN A 83 -22.12 8.47 0.24
C GLN A 83 -20.88 7.93 -0.45
N THR A 84 -20.79 8.07 -1.77
CA THR A 84 -19.70 7.48 -2.55
C THR A 84 -19.39 8.34 -3.76
N VAL A 85 -18.11 8.44 -4.08
CA VAL A 85 -17.62 8.79 -5.41
C VAL A 85 -16.54 7.80 -5.80
N GLU A 86 -16.63 7.28 -7.01
CA GLU A 86 -15.60 6.43 -7.61
C GLU A 86 -15.02 7.15 -8.82
N ILE A 87 -13.70 7.30 -8.81
CA ILE A 87 -12.92 7.96 -9.84
C ILE A 87 -12.11 6.88 -10.54
N SER A 88 -12.37 6.69 -11.83
CA SER A 88 -11.71 5.73 -12.70
C SER A 88 -10.75 6.40 -13.67
N ASP A 89 -10.03 5.57 -14.43
CA ASP A 89 -9.10 6.00 -15.47
C ASP A 89 -8.00 6.91 -14.93
N LEU A 90 -7.62 6.67 -13.67
CA LEU A 90 -6.47 7.28 -12.99
C LEU A 90 -5.17 6.70 -13.56
N SER A 91 -4.98 6.79 -14.87
CA SER A 91 -3.75 6.37 -15.56
C SER A 91 -2.52 7.15 -15.10
N GLN A 92 -2.74 8.29 -14.44
CA GLN A 92 -1.71 9.21 -13.94
C GLN A 92 -1.26 8.91 -12.51
N PHE A 93 -1.99 8.10 -11.74
CA PHE A 93 -1.48 7.70 -10.43
C PHE A 93 -0.25 6.82 -10.67
N HIS A 94 0.90 7.44 -10.40
CA HIS A 94 2.22 6.89 -10.57
C HIS A 94 2.27 5.46 -10.02
N LYS A 95 3.15 4.62 -10.59
CA LYS A 95 3.50 3.34 -9.99
C LYS A 95 3.86 3.62 -8.53
N PHE A 96 2.98 3.29 -7.58
CA PHE A 96 3.23 3.64 -6.20
C PHE A 96 4.56 2.99 -5.81
N GLY A 97 5.54 3.83 -5.45
CA GLY A 97 6.82 3.37 -4.98
C GLY A 97 6.71 2.85 -3.55
N SER A 98 7.71 3.18 -2.74
CA SER A 98 7.73 2.81 -1.32
C SER A 98 6.90 3.69 -0.38
N GLY A 99 6.49 4.87 -0.85
CA GLY A 99 5.82 5.91 -0.05
C GLY A 99 4.38 5.62 0.35
N LYS A 100 3.65 6.70 0.63
CA LYS A 100 2.27 6.68 1.12
C LYS A 100 1.33 7.35 0.12
N ALA A 101 0.11 6.84 0.02
CA ALA A 101 -0.98 7.63 -0.51
C ALA A 101 -1.39 8.64 0.55
N ILE A 102 -1.68 9.86 0.10
CA ILE A 102 -2.07 10.97 0.97
C ILE A 102 -3.35 11.61 0.46
N PHE A 103 -4.11 12.19 1.38
CA PHE A 103 -5.19 13.12 1.09
C PHE A 103 -5.42 13.98 2.32
N TYR A 104 -5.98 15.17 2.12
CA TYR A 104 -6.53 15.99 3.18
C TYR A 104 -8.04 15.79 3.25
N ALA A 105 -8.58 15.76 4.47
CA ALA A 105 -10.03 15.82 4.67
C ALA A 105 -10.39 16.80 5.78
N LEU A 106 -11.50 17.51 5.58
CA LEU A 106 -12.15 18.37 6.56
C LEU A 106 -13.50 17.74 6.90
N ILE A 107 -13.66 17.29 8.15
CA ILE A 107 -14.94 16.79 8.65
C ILE A 107 -15.73 17.99 9.15
N ASP A 108 -16.96 18.18 8.65
CA ASP A 108 -17.85 19.24 9.09
C ASP A 108 -18.22 19.06 10.57
N GLU A 109 -17.90 20.05 11.42
CA GLU A 109 -18.26 20.02 12.84
C GLU A 109 -19.78 20.17 13.06
N CYS A 110 -20.49 20.74 12.09
CA CYS A 110 -21.94 20.92 12.11
C CYS A 110 -22.70 19.70 11.56
N SER A 111 -22.01 18.81 10.86
CA SER A 111 -22.58 17.64 10.19
C SER A 111 -21.54 16.51 10.13
N THR A 112 -21.25 15.91 11.29
CA THR A 112 -20.13 14.95 11.40
C THR A 112 -20.41 13.63 10.68
N THR A 113 -19.36 13.02 10.13
CA THR A 113 -19.40 11.63 9.64
C THR A 113 -19.00 10.64 10.73
N SER A 114 -19.51 9.40 10.68
CA SER A 114 -19.03 8.31 11.53
C SER A 114 -17.96 7.44 10.88
N GLU A 115 -17.73 7.61 9.58
CA GLU A 115 -16.72 6.85 8.83
C GLU A 115 -16.18 7.61 7.62
N ILE A 116 -14.88 7.47 7.37
CA ILE A 116 -14.25 7.76 6.09
C ILE A 116 -13.59 6.47 5.63
N LYS A 117 -13.84 6.07 4.38
CA LYS A 117 -13.24 4.90 3.76
C LYS A 117 -12.69 5.26 2.38
N VAL A 118 -11.48 4.78 2.11
CA VAL A 118 -10.83 4.93 0.79
C VAL A 118 -10.45 3.55 0.29
N THR A 119 -10.89 3.23 -0.94
CA THR A 119 -10.53 1.98 -1.63
C THR A 119 -9.62 2.30 -2.81
N TYR A 120 -8.52 1.56 -2.88
CA TYR A 120 -7.53 1.63 -3.96
C TYR A 120 -7.65 0.37 -4.80
N GLU A 121 -7.75 0.54 -6.12
CA GLU A 121 -7.88 -0.56 -7.06
C GLU A 121 -6.83 -0.45 -8.18
N SER A 122 -6.04 -1.52 -8.31
CA SER A 122 -5.13 -1.78 -9.42
C SER A 122 -5.67 -2.90 -10.30
N THR A 123 -5.00 -3.18 -11.42
CA THR A 123 -5.38 -4.28 -12.33
C THR A 123 -5.32 -5.67 -11.69
N SER A 124 -4.54 -5.86 -10.62
CA SER A 124 -4.32 -7.15 -9.97
C SER A 124 -4.78 -7.20 -8.50
N ARG A 125 -5.16 -6.07 -7.90
CA ARG A 125 -5.49 -6.01 -6.46
C ARG A 125 -6.42 -4.85 -6.11
N LYS A 126 -7.32 -5.11 -5.15
CA LYS A 126 -8.18 -4.13 -4.48
C LYS A 126 -7.97 -4.19 -2.98
N ALA A 127 -7.80 -3.04 -2.34
CA ALA A 127 -7.68 -2.95 -0.89
C ALA A 127 -8.24 -1.62 -0.37
N ALA A 128 -8.82 -1.64 0.83
CA ALA A 128 -9.42 -0.46 1.43
C ALA A 128 -8.82 -0.15 2.81
N VAL A 129 -8.87 1.11 3.19
CA VAL A 129 -8.65 1.57 4.56
C VAL A 129 -9.85 2.37 5.03
N TYR A 130 -10.14 2.30 6.32
CA TYR A 130 -11.21 3.08 6.92
C TYR A 130 -10.83 3.62 8.30
N TRP A 131 -11.47 4.72 8.67
CA TRP A 131 -11.44 5.32 10.00
C TRP A 131 -12.85 5.42 10.54
N GLY A 132 -13.06 5.11 11.82
CA GLY A 132 -14.38 5.17 12.45
C GLY A 132 -15.13 3.83 12.48
N SER A 133 -16.45 3.89 12.27
CA SER A 133 -17.40 2.84 12.71
C SER A 133 -17.49 1.58 11.84
N ASN A 134 -16.88 1.55 10.64
CA ASN A 134 -17.02 0.45 9.67
C ASN A 134 -18.48 0.10 9.30
N SER A 135 -19.34 1.12 9.23
CA SER A 135 -20.74 1.03 8.85
C SER A 135 -20.96 0.92 7.34
N VAL A 136 -20.02 1.39 6.52
CA VAL A 136 -20.01 1.17 5.06
C VAL A 136 -19.81 -0.32 4.74
N GLY A 137 -19.01 -1.02 5.56
CA GLY A 137 -18.70 -2.44 5.39
C GLY A 137 -17.71 -2.71 4.24
N ALA A 138 -17.36 -3.98 4.06
CA ALA A 138 -16.46 -4.42 2.99
C ALA A 138 -17.24 -4.69 1.70
N ASP A 139 -16.69 -4.23 0.57
CA ASP A 139 -17.17 -4.69 -0.74
C ASP A 139 -16.72 -6.16 -0.95
N PRO A 140 -17.48 -6.99 -1.67
CA PRO A 140 -17.11 -8.38 -1.93
C PRO A 140 -15.71 -8.49 -2.54
N GLY A 141 -14.86 -9.33 -1.94
CA GLY A 141 -13.49 -9.57 -2.42
C GLY A 141 -12.48 -8.47 -2.09
N ILE A 142 -12.87 -7.42 -1.35
CA ILE A 142 -11.95 -6.37 -0.91
C ILE A 142 -11.53 -6.60 0.54
N ILE A 143 -10.22 -6.67 0.77
CA ILE A 143 -9.65 -6.65 2.12
C ILE A 143 -9.61 -5.21 2.61
N GLN A 144 -10.10 -4.95 3.83
CA GLN A 144 -10.12 -3.63 4.43
C GLN A 144 -9.40 -3.58 5.76
N PHE A 145 -8.76 -2.45 6.05
CA PHE A 145 -7.93 -2.26 7.23
C PHE A 145 -8.37 -1.03 8.03
N SER A 146 -8.66 -1.25 9.32
CA SER A 146 -8.93 -0.14 10.24
C SER A 146 -7.67 0.69 10.46
N ARG A 147 -7.83 2.01 10.46
CA ARG A 147 -6.79 3.00 10.77
C ARG A 147 -7.08 3.78 12.05
N GLY A 148 -8.07 3.32 12.83
CA GLY A 148 -8.44 3.90 14.11
C GLY A 148 -9.65 4.83 14.04
N SER A 149 -9.75 5.72 15.03
CA SER A 149 -10.82 6.71 15.12
C SER A 149 -10.69 7.79 14.04
N LEU A 150 -11.80 8.45 13.72
CA LEU A 150 -11.76 9.68 12.94
C LEU A 150 -11.07 10.80 13.72
N PRO A 151 -10.39 11.74 13.04
CA PRO A 151 -9.91 12.97 13.65
C PRO A 151 -11.08 13.89 14.05
N SER A 152 -10.77 14.95 14.80
CA SER A 152 -11.74 15.99 15.12
C SER A 152 -12.21 16.75 13.87
N GLY A 153 -13.47 17.17 13.86
CA GLY A 153 -14.00 18.07 12.83
C GLY A 153 -13.47 19.50 12.93
N GLY A 154 -13.73 20.29 11.89
CA GLY A 154 -13.40 21.72 11.82
C GLY A 154 -11.95 22.04 11.42
N VAL A 155 -11.11 21.02 11.21
CA VAL A 155 -9.70 21.20 10.80
C VAL A 155 -9.33 20.28 9.64
N TRP A 156 -8.60 20.82 8.66
CA TRP A 156 -8.01 20.03 7.59
C TRP A 156 -6.98 19.06 8.17
N THR A 157 -7.25 17.77 8.05
CA THR A 157 -6.38 16.70 8.56
C THR A 157 -5.74 15.95 7.41
N ARG A 158 -4.43 15.76 7.46
CA ARG A 158 -3.68 14.91 6.53
C ARG A 158 -3.88 13.45 6.90
N PHE A 159 -4.34 12.66 5.96
CA PHE A 159 -4.42 11.22 6.04
C PHE A 159 -3.25 10.61 5.27
N GLU A 160 -2.58 9.65 5.89
CA GLU A 160 -1.47 8.92 5.28
C GLU A 160 -1.73 7.42 5.29
N VAL A 161 -1.61 6.80 4.13
CA VAL A 161 -1.87 5.37 3.95
C VAL A 161 -0.65 4.71 3.33
N PRO A 162 0.08 3.85 4.07
CA PRO A 162 1.22 3.17 3.50
C PRO A 162 0.78 2.19 2.41
N ILE A 163 1.37 2.32 1.22
CA ILE A 163 0.97 1.55 0.03
C ILE A 163 1.57 0.15 0.02
N SER A 164 2.74 -0.02 0.62
CA SER A 164 3.43 -1.31 0.72
C SER A 164 2.76 -2.27 1.70
N SER A 165 2.34 -1.81 2.88
CA SER A 165 1.66 -2.63 3.89
C SER A 165 0.67 -1.81 4.69
N PRO A 166 -0.58 -2.27 4.86
CA PRO A 166 -1.10 -3.58 4.47
C PRO A 166 -1.70 -3.62 3.06
N LEU A 167 -1.72 -2.50 2.34
CA LEU A 167 -2.35 -2.40 1.03
C LEU A 167 -1.64 -3.25 -0.03
N ALA A 168 -0.31 -3.37 0.05
CA ALA A 168 0.55 -4.08 -0.89
C ALA A 168 0.16 -3.84 -2.36
N LEU A 169 0.08 -2.54 -2.66
CA LEU A 169 -0.11 -1.95 -3.98
C LEU A 169 1.21 -1.36 -4.51
N ARG A 170 2.36 -1.63 -3.86
CA ARG A 170 3.67 -1.20 -4.37
C ARG A 170 3.91 -1.79 -5.75
N GLY A 171 4.39 -0.94 -6.65
CA GLY A 171 4.74 -1.35 -8.00
C GLY A 171 3.54 -1.60 -8.90
N HIS A 172 2.32 -1.49 -8.37
CA HIS A 172 1.08 -1.56 -9.12
C HIS A 172 0.63 -0.15 -9.52
N THR A 173 0.08 -0.06 -10.73
CA THR A 173 -0.64 1.14 -11.17
C THR A 173 -2.05 1.07 -10.60
N VAL A 174 -2.43 2.03 -9.77
CA VAL A 174 -3.80 2.17 -9.28
C VAL A 174 -4.60 2.89 -10.36
N VAL A 175 -5.69 2.26 -10.79
CA VAL A 175 -6.53 2.71 -11.89
C VAL A 175 -7.86 3.29 -11.41
N ARG A 176 -8.26 3.00 -10.16
CA ARG A 176 -9.46 3.54 -9.53
C ARG A 176 -9.26 3.90 -8.06
N LEU A 177 -9.89 5.00 -7.64
CA LEU A 177 -10.05 5.40 -6.24
C LEU A 177 -11.54 5.52 -5.94
N LYS A 178 -11.94 5.00 -4.78
CA LYS A 178 -13.31 5.13 -4.28
C LYS A 178 -13.29 5.76 -2.90
N PHE A 179 -13.86 6.96 -2.79
CA PHE A 179 -14.07 7.64 -1.52
C PHE A 179 -15.49 7.37 -1.04
N GLN A 180 -15.62 7.03 0.24
CA GLN A 180 -16.90 6.81 0.89
C GLN A 180 -16.93 7.45 2.26
N ILE A 181 -18.10 7.96 2.65
CA ILE A 181 -18.38 8.37 4.03
C ILE A 181 -19.69 7.73 4.49
N TYR A 182 -19.89 7.63 5.81
CA TYR A 182 -21.16 7.22 6.39
C TYR A 182 -21.78 8.35 7.22
N GLY A 183 -22.79 9.01 6.63
CA GLY A 183 -23.42 10.17 7.22
C GLY A 183 -22.56 11.44 7.14
N GLY A 184 -23.19 12.58 7.42
CA GLY A 184 -22.49 13.86 7.59
C GLY A 184 -22.06 14.52 6.29
N HIS A 185 -21.03 15.36 6.41
CA HIS A 185 -20.43 16.14 5.34
C HIS A 185 -18.90 16.18 5.52
N VAL A 186 -18.17 15.83 4.47
CA VAL A 186 -16.71 15.81 4.46
C VAL A 186 -16.20 16.38 3.14
N TRP A 187 -15.27 17.33 3.24
CA TRP A 187 -14.48 17.80 2.11
C TRP A 187 -13.18 17.02 2.01
N PHE A 188 -12.73 16.77 0.79
CA PHE A 188 -11.51 16.06 0.46
C PHE A 188 -10.72 16.89 -0.53
N ASP A 189 -9.42 16.99 -0.29
CA ASP A 189 -8.54 17.79 -1.11
C ASP A 189 -7.12 17.22 -1.12
N HIS A 190 -6.27 17.71 -2.01
CA HIS A 190 -4.84 17.40 -2.05
C HIS A 190 -4.57 15.87 -2.06
N VAL A 191 -5.25 15.14 -2.96
CA VAL A 191 -5.14 13.67 -3.05
C VAL A 191 -3.95 13.32 -3.93
N GLY A 192 -3.02 12.52 -3.39
CA GLY A 192 -1.72 12.31 -4.00
C GLY A 192 -0.89 11.19 -3.38
N THR A 193 0.41 11.28 -3.59
CA THR A 193 1.43 10.56 -2.81
C THR A 193 2.28 11.54 -2.00
N ASP A 194 3.01 11.04 -1.01
CA ASP A 194 4.01 11.82 -0.27
C ASP A 194 5.28 12.17 -1.09
N GLY A 195 5.31 11.81 -2.38
CA GLY A 195 6.45 11.98 -3.29
C GLY A 195 7.67 11.13 -2.95
N VAL A 196 7.57 10.23 -1.96
CA VAL A 196 8.64 9.29 -1.59
C VAL A 196 8.58 8.04 -2.50
N GLY A 197 8.10 8.20 -3.73
CA GLY A 197 7.97 7.12 -4.70
C GLY A 197 9.34 6.65 -5.18
N CYS A 198 9.87 5.58 -4.59
CA CYS A 198 11.04 4.91 -5.16
C CYS A 198 10.63 3.95 -6.29
N THR A 199 11.13 4.22 -7.49
CA THR A 199 11.13 3.28 -8.61
C THR A 199 12.52 2.66 -8.70
N PRO A 200 12.65 1.31 -8.63
CA PRO A 200 13.95 0.66 -8.78
C PRO A 200 14.57 1.05 -10.13
N THR A 201 15.82 1.53 -10.11
CA THR A 201 16.56 1.75 -11.35
C THR A 201 16.79 0.42 -12.06
N THR A 202 16.66 0.39 -13.39
CA THR A 202 17.03 -0.80 -14.17
C THR A 202 18.52 -1.05 -14.00
N ALA A 203 18.87 -2.21 -13.42
CA ALA A 203 20.26 -2.55 -13.21
C ALA A 203 20.93 -2.96 -14.52
N SER A 204 22.24 -2.71 -14.62
CA SER A 204 23.03 -3.24 -15.74
C SER A 204 23.04 -4.76 -15.70
N THR A 205 22.88 -5.40 -16.86
CA THR A 205 23.05 -6.84 -17.00
C THR A 205 24.47 -7.24 -16.58
N PRO A 206 24.64 -8.22 -15.66
CA PRO A 206 25.95 -8.67 -15.23
C PRO A 206 26.68 -9.43 -16.35
N SER A 207 28.02 -9.52 -16.23
CA SER A 207 28.79 -10.48 -17.03
C SER A 207 28.53 -11.89 -16.49
N ILE A 208 28.00 -12.77 -17.34
CA ILE A 208 27.69 -14.16 -16.98
C ILE A 208 28.89 -15.05 -17.31
N PRO A 209 29.48 -15.76 -16.32
CA PRO A 209 30.52 -16.74 -16.58
C PRO A 209 30.00 -17.87 -17.49
N GLY A 210 30.79 -18.28 -18.48
CA GLY A 210 30.51 -19.47 -19.26
C GLY A 210 30.79 -20.76 -18.48
N GLY A 211 30.19 -21.88 -18.88
CA GLY A 211 30.54 -23.22 -18.38
C GLY A 211 29.59 -23.84 -17.35
N GLY A 212 28.39 -23.28 -17.13
CA GLY A 212 27.34 -23.86 -16.29
C GLY A 212 26.14 -24.38 -17.09
N THR A 213 25.29 -25.17 -16.42
CA THR A 213 23.96 -25.56 -16.90
C THR A 213 22.92 -24.65 -16.25
N VAL A 214 22.09 -24.01 -17.07
CA VAL A 214 21.01 -23.12 -16.63
C VAL A 214 19.71 -23.89 -16.60
N TRP A 215 18.95 -23.73 -15.53
CA TRP A 215 17.67 -24.41 -15.30
C TRP A 215 16.49 -23.47 -15.47
N VAL A 216 16.61 -22.25 -14.94
CA VAL A 216 15.58 -21.21 -14.98
C VAL A 216 16.22 -19.92 -15.45
N ASP A 217 15.81 -19.48 -16.65
CA ASP A 217 16.12 -18.21 -17.29
C ASP A 217 14.97 -17.89 -18.24
N ASP A 218 14.37 -16.71 -18.11
CA ASP A 218 13.13 -16.25 -18.76
C ASP A 218 11.86 -17.11 -18.53
N SER A 219 11.99 -18.36 -18.14
CA SER A 219 10.90 -19.33 -18.00
C SER A 219 11.29 -20.48 -17.05
N VAL A 220 10.28 -21.16 -16.50
CA VAL A 220 10.49 -22.43 -15.80
C VAL A 220 10.59 -23.58 -16.83
N PRO A 221 11.45 -24.59 -16.62
CA PRO A 221 11.63 -25.67 -17.58
C PRO A 221 10.39 -26.56 -17.63
N SER A 222 10.24 -27.31 -18.74
CA SER A 222 9.10 -28.22 -18.93
C SER A 222 8.97 -29.20 -17.77
N GLY A 223 7.75 -29.31 -17.22
CA GLY A 223 7.44 -30.17 -16.08
C GLY A 223 7.64 -29.51 -14.71
N ALA A 224 8.33 -28.38 -14.64
CA ALA A 224 8.46 -27.58 -13.42
C ALA A 224 7.29 -26.61 -13.25
N THR A 225 7.04 -26.22 -12.00
CA THR A 225 5.93 -25.34 -11.62
C THR A 225 6.45 -24.09 -10.88
N MET A 226 6.11 -22.89 -11.36
CA MET A 226 6.27 -21.66 -10.58
C MET A 226 5.18 -21.62 -9.50
N VAL A 227 5.56 -21.79 -8.24
CA VAL A 227 4.63 -21.85 -7.10
C VAL A 227 4.43 -20.49 -6.46
N ALA A 228 5.46 -19.65 -6.46
CA ALA A 228 5.40 -18.28 -5.96
C ALA A 228 6.40 -17.41 -6.71
N GLY A 229 6.03 -16.15 -6.97
CA GLY A 229 6.81 -15.21 -7.76
C GLY A 229 6.13 -14.95 -9.11
N ASP A 230 6.09 -13.68 -9.49
CA ASP A 230 5.55 -13.21 -10.76
C ASP A 230 6.69 -12.89 -11.73
N PRO A 231 6.49 -13.05 -13.05
CA PRO A 231 7.45 -12.62 -14.05
C PRO A 231 7.50 -11.09 -14.15
N TYR A 232 8.71 -10.53 -14.25
CA TYR A 232 8.96 -9.10 -14.44
C TYR A 232 9.88 -8.86 -15.63
N THR A 233 9.48 -7.95 -16.52
CA THR A 233 10.32 -7.46 -17.64
C THR A 233 11.19 -6.27 -17.27
N SER A 234 10.98 -5.68 -16.08
CA SER A 234 11.67 -4.45 -15.67
C SER A 234 13.12 -4.67 -15.23
N GLN A 235 13.48 -5.92 -14.94
CA GLN A 235 14.79 -6.34 -14.45
C GLN A 235 15.07 -7.73 -15.02
N ALA A 236 16.28 -7.96 -15.51
CA ALA A 236 16.75 -9.28 -15.92
C ALA A 236 18.28 -9.32 -15.80
N ALA A 237 18.82 -10.41 -15.26
CA ALA A 237 20.26 -10.68 -15.22
C ALA A 237 20.73 -11.26 -16.56
N SER A 238 19.88 -12.07 -17.18
CA SER A 238 20.00 -12.63 -18.52
C SER A 238 18.70 -12.38 -19.28
N GLY A 239 18.71 -12.52 -20.60
CA GLY A 239 17.47 -12.53 -21.36
C GLY A 239 16.60 -11.27 -21.21
N SER A 240 15.32 -11.47 -20.89
CA SER A 240 14.26 -10.45 -20.94
C SER A 240 13.32 -10.43 -19.71
N LEU A 241 13.38 -11.45 -18.86
CA LEU A 241 12.49 -11.65 -17.73
C LEU A 241 13.28 -12.14 -16.51
N SER A 242 12.84 -11.72 -15.34
CA SER A 242 13.21 -12.34 -14.06
C SER A 242 11.95 -12.61 -13.23
N PHE A 243 12.12 -13.27 -12.09
CA PHE A 243 11.02 -13.56 -11.17
C PHE A 243 11.18 -12.79 -9.87
N ALA A 244 10.11 -12.20 -9.37
CA ALA A 244 10.10 -11.57 -8.06
C ALA A 244 8.76 -11.78 -7.37
N TYR A 245 8.76 -11.75 -6.04
CA TYR A 245 7.51 -11.66 -5.30
C TYR A 245 7.13 -10.18 -5.14
N PRO A 246 5.86 -9.78 -5.36
CA PRO A 246 5.41 -8.42 -5.07
C PRO A 246 5.72 -8.07 -3.61
N TYR A 247 6.16 -6.86 -3.33
CA TYR A 247 6.55 -6.48 -1.97
C TYR A 247 5.35 -6.09 -1.10
N PHE A 248 5.26 -6.69 0.09
CA PHE A 248 4.19 -6.48 1.07
C PHE A 248 4.64 -5.72 2.33
N GLY A 249 5.69 -4.88 2.23
CA GLY A 249 6.23 -4.15 3.38
C GLY A 249 7.30 -4.93 4.16
N GLN A 250 7.79 -4.30 5.23
CA GLN A 250 8.89 -4.79 6.07
C GLN A 250 8.51 -6.01 6.92
N THR A 251 7.23 -6.44 6.93
CA THR A 251 6.68 -7.44 7.86
C THR A 251 6.23 -8.74 7.21
N ALA A 252 6.38 -8.87 5.90
CA ALA A 252 5.95 -10.05 5.16
C ALA A 252 7.12 -10.62 4.36
N THR A 253 7.19 -11.95 4.33
CA THR A 253 8.19 -12.70 3.57
C THR A 253 7.85 -12.69 2.09
N GLY A 254 8.78 -12.17 1.27
CA GLY A 254 8.75 -12.40 -0.17
C GLY A 254 9.21 -13.82 -0.50
N VAL A 255 8.60 -14.44 -1.51
CA VAL A 255 8.94 -15.81 -1.92
C VAL A 255 8.97 -15.94 -3.43
N VAL A 256 10.11 -16.33 -3.99
CA VAL A 256 10.20 -16.92 -5.33
C VAL A 256 10.45 -18.43 -5.16
N ARG A 257 9.60 -19.27 -5.75
CA ARG A 257 9.68 -20.72 -5.59
C ARG A 257 9.32 -21.44 -6.88
N VAL A 258 10.22 -22.31 -7.32
CA VAL A 258 9.99 -23.25 -8.42
C VAL A 258 10.08 -24.67 -7.87
N ASN A 259 9.05 -25.48 -8.15
CA ASN A 259 8.96 -26.89 -7.81
C ASN A 259 9.10 -27.78 -9.05
N ASP A 260 9.19 -29.09 -8.82
CA ASP A 260 9.12 -30.14 -9.84
C ASP A 260 10.25 -30.04 -10.89
N LEU A 261 11.41 -29.54 -10.45
CA LEU A 261 12.65 -29.62 -11.20
C LEU A 261 13.17 -31.07 -11.22
N THR A 262 14.02 -31.37 -12.21
CA THR A 262 14.68 -32.68 -12.37
C THR A 262 16.14 -32.50 -12.77
N GLN A 263 16.83 -31.58 -12.09
CA GLN A 263 18.15 -31.11 -12.49
C GLN A 263 19.25 -31.87 -11.74
N ALA A 264 19.93 -32.77 -12.43
CA ALA A 264 21.04 -33.54 -11.86
C ALA A 264 22.31 -32.69 -11.75
N THR A 265 22.97 -32.73 -10.60
CA THR A 265 24.32 -32.17 -10.40
C THR A 265 25.36 -33.28 -10.35
N SER A 266 26.61 -32.95 -10.67
CA SER A 266 27.76 -33.83 -10.44
C SER A 266 28.35 -33.58 -9.06
N SER A 267 29.10 -34.55 -8.54
CA SER A 267 29.90 -34.31 -7.33
C SER A 267 30.95 -33.25 -7.62
N GLY A 268 31.08 -32.28 -6.72
CA GLY A 268 31.93 -31.10 -6.86
C GLY A 268 31.23 -29.86 -7.41
N ASP A 269 30.06 -30.01 -8.03
CA ASP A 269 29.32 -28.89 -8.61
C ASP A 269 28.95 -27.83 -7.55
N LYS A 270 28.83 -26.60 -8.02
CA LYS A 270 28.28 -25.47 -7.30
C LYS A 270 26.89 -25.11 -7.83
N LEU A 271 26.00 -24.78 -6.91
CA LEU A 271 24.68 -24.22 -7.20
C LEU A 271 24.82 -22.71 -7.34
N PHE A 272 24.13 -22.11 -8.31
CA PHE A 272 24.11 -20.67 -8.47
C PHE A 272 22.72 -20.12 -8.81
N LEU A 273 22.55 -18.83 -8.52
CA LEU A 273 21.49 -17.97 -9.00
C LEU A 273 21.95 -16.52 -8.98
N TYR A 274 21.28 -15.68 -9.76
CA TYR A 274 21.41 -14.24 -9.64
C TYR A 274 20.25 -13.69 -8.82
N VAL A 275 20.58 -12.79 -7.88
CA VAL A 275 19.61 -12.04 -7.10
C VAL A 275 19.89 -10.56 -7.18
N MET A 276 18.84 -9.75 -7.11
CA MET A 276 18.97 -8.31 -7.01
C MET A 276 17.92 -7.76 -6.06
N PRO A 277 18.28 -7.24 -4.88
CA PRO A 277 17.38 -6.44 -4.07
C PRO A 277 17.22 -5.04 -4.66
N THR A 278 16.08 -4.37 -4.44
CA THR A 278 15.95 -2.94 -4.76
C THR A 278 16.51 -2.04 -3.67
N SER A 279 17.04 -0.86 -4.03
CA SER A 279 17.42 0.19 -3.06
C SER A 279 16.23 0.94 -2.47
N CYS A 280 15.03 0.74 -3.02
CA CYS A 280 13.81 1.38 -2.53
C CYS A 280 13.46 1.02 -1.10
N GLU A 281 14.00 -0.11 -0.60
CA GLU A 281 13.99 -0.48 0.80
C GLU A 281 15.26 -1.27 1.13
N THR A 282 15.64 -1.26 2.39
CA THR A 282 16.77 -2.08 2.86
C THR A 282 16.37 -3.55 2.95
N LEU A 283 17.04 -4.40 2.15
CA LEU A 283 16.97 -5.84 2.33
C LEU A 283 17.56 -6.18 3.71
N LYS A 284 16.78 -6.86 4.56
CA LYS A 284 17.22 -7.25 5.90
C LYS A 284 17.81 -8.64 5.92
N GLU A 285 17.13 -9.56 5.25
CA GLU A 285 17.54 -10.96 5.17
C GLU A 285 17.19 -11.57 3.82
N LEU A 286 18.05 -12.49 3.39
CA LEU A 286 17.86 -13.32 2.22
C LEU A 286 18.19 -14.76 2.60
N LYS A 287 17.25 -15.68 2.35
CA LYS A 287 17.43 -17.11 2.58
C LYS A 287 17.16 -17.85 1.28
N ILE A 288 18.04 -18.77 0.93
CA ILE A 288 17.95 -19.52 -0.31
C ILE A 288 18.03 -20.99 0.04
N THR A 289 17.02 -21.74 -0.35
CA THR A 289 16.89 -23.17 -0.06
C THR A 289 16.80 -23.92 -1.36
N TRP A 290 17.62 -24.95 -1.51
CA TRP A 290 17.51 -25.95 -2.57
C TRP A 290 16.98 -27.24 -1.97
N TYR A 291 16.20 -27.96 -2.76
CA TYR A 291 15.59 -29.22 -2.36
C TYR A 291 16.01 -30.34 -3.29
N SER A 292 16.13 -31.53 -2.73
CA SER A 292 16.31 -32.79 -3.45
C SER A 292 15.39 -33.87 -2.87
N GLY A 293 15.36 -35.03 -3.53
CA GLY A 293 14.49 -36.14 -3.16
C GLY A 293 13.02 -35.89 -3.46
N THR A 294 12.18 -36.87 -3.11
CA THR A 294 10.73 -36.78 -3.32
C THR A 294 10.08 -35.93 -2.23
N ASN A 295 9.07 -35.13 -2.59
CA ASN A 295 8.31 -34.30 -1.65
C ASN A 295 9.18 -33.39 -0.75
N PHE A 296 10.27 -32.83 -1.27
CA PHE A 296 11.17 -31.93 -0.52
C PHE A 296 11.82 -32.60 0.70
N SER A 297 12.00 -33.93 0.67
CA SER A 297 12.51 -34.74 1.80
C SER A 297 13.93 -34.37 2.24
N THR A 298 14.70 -33.72 1.37
CA THR A 298 16.06 -33.31 1.64
C THR A 298 16.23 -31.87 1.17
N SER A 299 16.79 -31.02 2.02
CA SER A 299 17.02 -29.61 1.70
C SER A 299 18.29 -29.11 2.32
N GLY A 300 18.91 -28.17 1.65
CA GLY A 300 19.99 -27.37 2.19
C GLY A 300 19.76 -25.91 1.88
N CYS A 301 20.10 -25.05 2.83
CA CYS A 301 19.87 -23.62 2.70
C CYS A 301 21.06 -22.79 3.14
N ILE A 302 21.15 -21.60 2.55
CA ILE A 302 22.06 -20.55 2.95
C ILE A 302 21.27 -19.31 3.37
N TRP A 303 21.89 -18.47 4.20
CA TRP A 303 21.25 -17.26 4.70
C TRP A 303 22.24 -16.08 4.81
N TYR A 304 21.73 -14.89 4.47
CA TYR A 304 22.40 -13.60 4.60
C TYR A 304 21.56 -12.65 5.45
N GLY A 305 22.21 -11.73 6.16
CA GLY A 305 21.57 -10.63 6.86
C GLY A 305 21.59 -10.75 8.38
N SER A 306 20.59 -10.15 9.03
CA SER A 306 20.45 -10.14 10.49
C SER A 306 19.00 -10.39 10.90
N THR A 307 18.81 -11.26 11.89
CA THR A 307 17.50 -11.51 12.52
C THR A 307 17.06 -10.40 13.48
N THR A 308 17.92 -9.40 13.70
CA THR A 308 17.66 -8.28 14.60
C THR A 308 17.86 -6.92 13.92
N PRO A 309 16.97 -5.94 14.16
CA PRO A 309 15.69 -6.10 14.85
C PRO A 309 14.66 -6.88 14.01
N ALA A 310 13.75 -7.58 14.69
CA ALA A 310 12.61 -8.28 14.08
C ALA A 310 11.80 -7.35 13.14
N PRO A 311 11.07 -7.90 12.16
CA PRO A 311 10.81 -9.32 11.88
C PRO A 311 11.96 -10.05 11.16
N SER A 312 12.02 -11.38 11.32
CA SER A 312 12.98 -12.28 10.65
C SER A 312 12.29 -13.38 9.84
N LEU A 313 13.04 -14.06 8.96
CA LEU A 313 12.49 -15.11 8.09
C LEU A 313 12.13 -16.42 8.83
N GLY A 314 12.77 -16.69 9.98
CA GLY A 314 12.65 -17.93 10.74
C GLY A 314 13.37 -19.12 10.12
N GLY A 315 13.82 -20.07 10.95
CA GLY A 315 14.51 -21.30 10.51
C GLY A 315 15.97 -21.10 10.11
N GLU A 316 16.55 -19.94 10.42
CA GLU A 316 17.93 -19.58 10.09
C GLU A 316 18.94 -20.53 10.75
N SER A 317 18.60 -21.10 11.91
CA SER A 317 19.45 -22.07 12.63
C SER A 317 19.66 -23.39 11.87
N SER A 318 18.83 -23.70 10.87
CA SER A 318 19.00 -24.85 9.99
C SER A 318 19.73 -24.51 8.68
N CYS A 319 20.14 -23.26 8.47
CA CYS A 319 20.82 -22.81 7.26
C CYS A 319 22.28 -22.48 7.51
N THR A 320 23.10 -22.64 6.48
CA THR A 320 24.48 -22.15 6.48
C THR A 320 24.48 -20.62 6.41
N PHE A 321 24.93 -19.97 7.47
CA PHE A 321 25.13 -18.52 7.45
C PHE A 321 26.30 -18.15 6.54
N ILE A 322 26.08 -17.24 5.61
CA ILE A 322 27.12 -16.77 4.67
C ILE A 322 27.71 -15.44 5.12
N SER A 323 26.87 -14.45 5.43
CA SER A 323 27.32 -13.11 5.79
C SER A 323 26.21 -12.29 6.44
N SER A 324 26.57 -11.38 7.34
CA SER A 324 25.63 -10.37 7.87
C SER A 324 25.30 -9.29 6.84
N THR A 325 26.13 -9.16 5.80
CA THR A 325 25.90 -8.24 4.68
C THR A 325 25.08 -8.94 3.61
N VAL A 326 23.91 -8.39 3.33
CA VAL A 326 23.04 -8.83 2.22
C VAL A 326 23.60 -8.38 0.86
N PRO A 327 23.17 -9.01 -0.25
CA PRO A 327 23.51 -8.54 -1.60
C PRO A 327 23.23 -7.05 -1.80
N THR A 328 24.11 -6.38 -2.55
CA THR A 328 24.01 -4.94 -2.81
C THR A 328 22.75 -4.63 -3.61
N ALA A 329 22.03 -3.59 -3.18
CA ALA A 329 20.84 -3.11 -3.85
C ALA A 329 21.13 -2.62 -5.28
N ASP A 330 20.15 -2.82 -6.17
CA ASP A 330 20.13 -2.46 -7.59
C ASP A 330 21.36 -2.98 -8.37
N THR A 331 21.98 -4.05 -7.89
CA THR A 331 23.10 -4.72 -8.56
C THR A 331 22.86 -6.22 -8.55
N TRP A 332 22.85 -6.83 -9.74
CA TRP A 332 22.75 -8.28 -9.86
C TRP A 332 23.97 -8.96 -9.21
N THR A 333 23.69 -9.73 -8.17
CA THR A 333 24.69 -10.47 -7.41
C THR A 333 24.56 -11.95 -7.76
N ARG A 334 25.65 -12.53 -8.27
CA ARG A 334 25.74 -13.98 -8.43
C ARG A 334 26.03 -14.63 -7.09
N ILE A 335 25.07 -15.39 -6.59
CA ILE A 335 25.28 -16.27 -5.45
C ILE A 335 25.72 -17.61 -6.02
N GLU A 336 26.89 -18.09 -5.60
CA GLU A 336 27.45 -19.38 -5.98
C GLU A 336 27.92 -20.11 -4.72
N ILE A 337 27.48 -21.34 -4.53
CA ILE A 337 27.82 -22.14 -3.35
C ILE A 337 28.10 -23.59 -3.76
N PRO A 338 29.16 -24.25 -3.24
CA PRO A 338 29.34 -25.68 -3.43
C PRO A 338 28.11 -26.46 -2.96
N ALA A 339 27.62 -27.39 -3.77
CA ALA A 339 26.46 -28.20 -3.42
C ALA A 339 26.73 -29.00 -2.13
N ALA A 340 27.97 -29.42 -1.91
CA ALA A 340 28.43 -30.05 -0.67
C ALA A 340 28.22 -29.18 0.59
N THR A 341 28.35 -27.86 0.50
CA THR A 341 28.15 -26.95 1.65
C THR A 341 26.72 -27.01 2.18
N VAL A 342 25.76 -27.26 1.30
CA VAL A 342 24.34 -27.41 1.65
C VAL A 342 23.90 -28.87 1.69
N GLY A 343 24.83 -29.83 1.69
CA GLY A 343 24.54 -31.26 1.80
C GLY A 343 23.86 -31.87 0.56
N LEU A 344 24.05 -31.27 -0.62
CA LEU A 344 23.41 -31.67 -1.88
C LEU A 344 24.44 -32.06 -2.96
N ASP A 345 25.64 -32.52 -2.56
CA ASP A 345 26.68 -32.94 -3.51
C ASP A 345 26.22 -34.09 -4.40
N GLY A 346 26.31 -33.92 -5.72
CA GLY A 346 25.82 -34.88 -6.71
C GLY A 346 24.32 -35.19 -6.63
N ALA A 347 23.51 -34.35 -5.97
CA ALA A 347 22.09 -34.56 -5.83
C ALA A 347 21.31 -34.21 -7.11
N THR A 348 20.09 -34.75 -7.24
CA THR A 348 19.11 -34.22 -8.20
C THR A 348 18.28 -33.15 -7.51
N ILE A 349 18.39 -31.91 -7.99
CA ILE A 349 17.65 -30.77 -7.46
C ILE A 349 16.22 -30.79 -8.00
N THR A 350 15.26 -30.76 -7.08
CA THR A 350 13.82 -30.84 -7.35
C THR A 350 13.07 -29.54 -7.12
N ALA A 351 13.67 -28.60 -6.39
CA ALA A 351 13.13 -27.25 -6.24
C ALA A 351 14.19 -26.26 -5.75
N PHE A 352 13.90 -24.98 -5.92
CA PHE A 352 14.54 -23.93 -5.15
C PHE A 352 13.51 -22.94 -4.61
N ARG A 353 13.88 -22.27 -3.53
CA ARG A 353 13.08 -21.23 -2.89
C ARG A 353 14.00 -20.11 -2.43
N VAL A 354 13.69 -18.90 -2.86
CA VAL A 354 14.32 -17.65 -2.39
C VAL A 354 13.31 -16.93 -1.52
N GLU A 355 13.73 -16.60 -0.31
CA GLU A 355 12.94 -15.85 0.66
C GLU A 355 13.66 -14.59 1.06
N ASN A 356 12.90 -13.50 1.20
CA ASN A 356 13.44 -12.20 1.52
C ASN A 356 12.52 -11.45 2.48
N ILE A 357 13.10 -10.61 3.34
CA ILE A 357 12.34 -9.65 4.15
C ILE A 357 12.99 -8.27 4.09
N GLY A 358 12.14 -7.25 4.10
CA GLY A 358 12.55 -5.85 4.10
C GLY A 358 12.71 -5.20 2.73
N SER A 359 13.00 -5.95 1.67
CA SER A 359 13.04 -5.41 0.29
C SER A 359 12.47 -6.39 -0.72
N GLN A 360 12.07 -5.92 -1.91
CA GLN A 360 11.78 -6.79 -3.05
C GLN A 360 13.09 -7.35 -3.61
N VAL A 361 13.08 -8.64 -3.99
CA VAL A 361 14.24 -9.30 -4.60
C VAL A 361 13.81 -9.93 -5.93
N TRP A 362 14.49 -9.58 -7.01
CA TRP A 362 14.42 -10.31 -8.27
C TRP A 362 15.40 -11.47 -8.26
N VAL A 363 14.98 -12.57 -8.86
CA VAL A 363 15.71 -13.83 -8.98
C VAL A 363 15.75 -14.19 -10.45
N ASP A 364 16.94 -14.51 -10.94
CA ASP A 364 17.15 -14.87 -12.34
C ASP A 364 18.34 -15.83 -12.50
N TYR A 365 18.45 -16.43 -13.68
CA TYR A 365 19.58 -17.23 -14.13
C TYR A 365 20.07 -18.24 -13.07
N VAL A 366 19.23 -19.23 -12.79
CA VAL A 366 19.43 -20.27 -11.77
C VAL A 366 20.01 -21.53 -12.42
N GLY A 367 21.01 -22.14 -11.80
CA GLY A 367 21.68 -23.32 -12.39
C GLY A 367 22.73 -23.97 -11.51
N ASN A 368 23.55 -24.82 -12.13
CA ASN A 368 24.77 -25.40 -11.55
C ASN A 368 25.97 -25.23 -12.47
N THR A 369 27.17 -25.23 -11.89
CA THR A 369 28.45 -25.17 -12.60
C THR A 369 29.43 -26.15 -11.95
N PRO A 370 30.42 -26.67 -12.67
CA PRO A 370 31.51 -27.45 -12.08
C PRO A 370 32.30 -26.69 -11.01
#